data_AF-A0A960XY21-F1
#
_entry.id   AF-A0A960XY21-F1
#
_cell.length_a   1.000
_cell.length_b   1.000
_cell.length_c   1.000
_cell.angle_alpha   90.00
_cell.angle_beta   90.00
_cell.angle_gamma   90.00
#
_symmetry.space_group_name_H-M   'P 1'
#
loop_
_entity.id
_entity.type
_entity.pdbx_description
1 polymer ?
#
loop_
_entity_poly.entity_id
_entity_poly.type
_entity_poly.pdbx_seq_one_letter_code
_entity_poly.pdbx_strand_id
1 'polypeptide(L)'
;MSQQQSKGQLGSLAIWFVAALFLAISPIGQEPHLWQKLQLLWNGWLHKPLDWFDLLMHGLPILGVLAYGLYLWLGRSREGSQ
;
A
#
# COMPACT_ATOMS: atom_id res chain seq x y z
N MET A 1 15.61 -16.76 -19.63
CA MET A 1 14.50 -15.78 -19.65
C MET A 1 14.02 -15.34 -18.25
N SER A 2 14.46 -15.95 -17.15
CA SER A 2 14.04 -15.61 -15.77
C SER A 2 14.63 -14.31 -15.19
N GLN A 3 15.89 -13.98 -15.51
CA GLN A 3 16.62 -12.85 -14.88
C GLN A 3 16.16 -11.45 -15.33
N GLN A 4 15.61 -11.32 -16.54
CA GLN A 4 15.11 -10.02 -17.04
C GLN A 4 13.75 -9.66 -16.41
N GLN A 5 12.96 -10.68 -16.07
CA GLN A 5 11.62 -10.53 -15.51
C GLN A 5 11.66 -10.07 -14.04
N SER A 6 12.65 -10.54 -13.25
CA SER A 6 12.80 -10.11 -11.84
C SER A 6 13.19 -8.64 -11.70
N LYS A 7 14.06 -8.12 -12.57
CA LYS A 7 14.46 -6.70 -12.58
C LYS A 7 13.30 -5.78 -12.95
N GLY A 8 12.46 -6.16 -13.92
CA GLY A 8 11.27 -5.40 -14.30
C GLY A 8 10.19 -5.35 -13.20
N GLN A 9 10.06 -6.42 -12.42
CA GLN A 9 9.16 -6.46 -11.27
C GLN A 9 9.61 -5.54 -10.14
N LEU A 10 10.91 -5.50 -9.81
CA LEU A 10 11.44 -4.60 -8.79
C LEU A 10 11.26 -3.12 -9.16
N GLY A 11 11.51 -2.76 -10.42
CA GLY A 11 11.33 -1.39 -10.91
C GLY A 11 9.86 -0.94 -10.86
N SER A 12 8.93 -1.81 -11.23
CA SER A 12 7.48 -1.50 -11.16
C SER A 12 6.97 -1.41 -9.72
N LEU A 13 7.40 -2.31 -8.84
CA LEU A 13 7.09 -2.25 -7.40
C LEU A 13 7.52 -0.93 -6.77
N ALA A 14 8.72 -0.43 -7.10
CA ALA A 14 9.22 0.83 -6.58
C ALA A 14 8.31 2.01 -6.98
N ILE A 15 7.88 2.06 -8.24
CA ILE A 15 6.96 3.11 -8.74
C ILE A 15 5.62 3.05 -8.01
N TRP A 16 5.03 1.86 -7.90
CA TRP A 16 3.76 1.67 -7.19
C TRP A 16 3.86 1.97 -5.70
N PHE A 17 4.98 1.62 -5.07
CA PHE A 17 5.23 1.93 -3.67
C PHE A 17 5.27 3.44 -3.43
N VAL A 18 6.02 4.18 -4.26
CA VAL A 18 6.09 5.64 -4.17
C VAL A 18 4.71 6.25 -4.38
N ALA A 19 3.97 5.84 -5.42
CA ALA A 19 2.61 6.33 -5.67
C ALA A 19 1.65 6.06 -4.49
N ALA A 20 1.71 4.85 -3.91
CA ALA A 20 0.90 4.49 -2.75
C ALA A 20 1.25 5.33 -1.51
N LEU A 21 2.53 5.64 -1.31
CA LEU A 21 3.00 6.49 -0.21
C LEU A 21 2.47 7.92 -0.36
N PHE A 22 2.52 8.49 -1.57
CA PHE A 22 1.96 9.81 -1.85
C PHE A 22 0.45 9.86 -1.60
N LEU A 23 -0.29 8.83 -2.03
CA LEU A 23 -1.71 8.73 -1.74
C LEU A 23 -1.98 8.63 -0.23
N ALA A 24 -1.23 7.82 0.51
CA ALA A 24 -1.41 7.67 1.96
C ALA A 24 -1.17 8.97 2.74
N ILE A 25 -0.25 9.83 2.27
CA ILE A 25 0.14 11.09 2.94
C ILE A 25 -0.71 12.29 2.45
N SER A 26 -1.42 12.15 1.33
CA SER A 26 -2.29 13.20 0.82
C SER A 26 -3.42 13.53 1.81
N PRO A 27 -3.80 14.81 1.96
CA PRO A 27 -3.26 16.03 1.36
C PRO A 27 -2.09 16.63 2.17
N ILE A 28 -1.10 17.18 1.49
CA ILE A 28 0.08 17.77 2.14
C ILE A 28 -0.27 19.18 2.65
N GLY A 29 -0.06 19.42 3.95
CA GLY A 29 -0.35 20.71 4.60
C GLY A 29 -1.62 20.74 5.45
N GLN A 30 -2.36 19.63 5.49
CA GLN A 30 -3.43 19.37 6.47
C GLN A 30 -3.15 18.04 7.17
N GLU A 31 -3.99 17.65 8.13
CA GLU A 31 -3.92 16.31 8.69
C GLU A 31 -4.21 15.28 7.56
N PRO A 32 -3.31 14.31 7.31
CA PRO A 32 -3.48 13.35 6.23
C PRO A 32 -4.82 12.63 6.34
N HIS A 33 -5.54 12.48 5.22
CA HIS A 33 -6.88 11.90 5.24
C HIS A 33 -6.88 10.50 5.85
N LEU A 34 -5.87 9.69 5.51
CA LEU A 34 -5.73 8.35 6.07
C LEU A 34 -5.63 8.37 7.60
N TRP A 35 -4.82 9.28 8.16
CA TRP A 35 -4.63 9.41 9.60
C TRP A 35 -5.91 9.86 10.31
N GLN A 36 -6.59 10.86 9.76
CA GLN A 36 -7.87 11.34 10.27
C GLN A 36 -8.92 10.22 10.29
N LYS A 37 -9.04 9.42 9.20
CA LYS A 37 -10.02 8.32 9.17
C LYS A 37 -9.64 7.19 10.12
N LEU A 38 -8.35 6.90 10.31
CA LEU A 38 -7.91 5.91 11.30
C LEU A 38 -8.26 6.34 12.73
N GLN A 39 -8.13 7.63 13.07
CA GLN A 39 -8.59 8.15 14.35
C GLN A 39 -10.11 8.04 14.50
N LEU A 40 -10.88 8.40 13.46
CA LEU A 40 -12.34 8.23 13.47
C LEU A 40 -12.73 6.76 13.66
N LEU A 41 -12.02 5.83 13.01
CA LEU A 41 -12.24 4.39 13.16
C LEU A 41 -11.93 3.93 14.58
N TRP A 42 -10.79 4.33 15.13
CA TRP A 42 -10.34 3.97 16.48
C TRP A 42 -11.32 4.42 17.56
N ASN A 43 -11.85 5.64 17.41
CA ASN A 43 -12.83 6.19 18.34
C ASN A 43 -14.25 5.63 18.11
N GLY A 44 -14.50 4.95 17.00
CA GLY A 44 -15.81 4.38 16.64
C GLY A 44 -16.76 5.35 15.96
N TRP A 45 -16.25 6.44 15.36
CA TRP A 45 -17.03 7.56 14.80
C TRP A 45 -17.07 7.52 13.26
N LEU A 46 -16.51 6.48 12.65
CA LEU A 46 -16.48 6.28 11.20
C LEU A 46 -17.84 5.81 10.67
N HIS A 47 -18.82 6.71 10.60
CA HIS A 47 -20.20 6.37 10.22
C HIS A 47 -20.59 6.79 8.80
N LYS A 48 -19.92 7.80 8.22
CA LYS A 48 -20.32 8.30 6.92
C LYS A 48 -19.74 7.39 5.82
N PRO A 49 -20.53 7.04 4.79
CA PRO A 49 -20.02 6.25 3.65
C PRO A 49 -18.78 6.86 3.00
N LEU A 50 -18.71 8.19 2.94
CA LEU A 50 -17.55 8.90 2.38
C LEU A 50 -16.28 8.69 3.23
N ASP A 51 -16.41 8.58 4.55
CA ASP A 51 -15.24 8.33 5.42
C ASP A 51 -14.66 6.92 5.21
N TRP A 52 -15.54 5.94 4.97
CA TRP A 52 -15.14 4.59 4.56
C TRP A 52 -14.50 4.58 3.19
N PHE A 53 -15.07 5.30 2.22
CA PHE A 53 -14.51 5.44 0.89
C PHE A 53 -13.11 6.06 0.95
N ASP A 54 -12.93 7.15 1.68
CA ASP A 54 -11.64 7.82 1.85
C ASP A 54 -10.60 6.88 2.49
N LEU A 55 -10.97 6.16 3.56
CA LEU A 55 -10.11 5.19 4.23
C LEU A 55 -9.63 4.11 3.25
N LEU A 56 -10.53 3.56 2.44
CA LEU A 56 -10.21 2.52 1.46
C LEU A 56 -9.37 3.09 0.31
N MET A 57 -9.71 4.25 -0.23
CA MET A 57 -8.97 4.87 -1.33
C MET A 57 -7.51 5.19 -0.96
N HIS A 58 -7.26 5.62 0.28
CA HIS A 58 -5.91 5.97 0.72
C HIS A 58 -5.17 4.77 1.34
N GLY A 59 -5.88 3.84 1.98
CA GLY A 59 -5.30 2.69 2.67
C GLY A 59 -5.06 1.46 1.79
N LEU A 60 -5.95 1.16 0.83
CA LEU A 60 -5.81 -0.04 0.00
C LEU A 60 -4.55 -0.04 -0.88
N PRO A 61 -4.13 1.08 -1.51
CA PRO A 61 -2.93 1.08 -2.34
C PRO A 61 -1.67 0.64 -1.58
N ILE A 62 -1.46 1.18 -0.38
CA ILE A 62 -0.26 0.86 0.42
C ILE A 62 -0.31 -0.58 0.93
N LEU A 63 -1.47 -1.05 1.40
CA LEU A 63 -1.65 -2.45 1.81
C LEU A 63 -1.43 -3.41 0.65
N GLY A 64 -1.92 -3.09 -0.54
CA GLY A 64 -1.76 -3.90 -1.75
C GLY A 64 -0.30 -4.05 -2.16
N VAL A 65 0.47 -2.95 -2.18
CA VAL A 65 1.90 -3.00 -2.52
C VAL A 65 2.70 -3.80 -1.49
N LEU A 66 2.40 -3.63 -0.19
CA LEU A 66 3.05 -4.39 0.87
C LEU A 66 2.73 -5.88 0.80
N ALA A 67 1.47 -6.24 0.61
CA ALA A 67 1.04 -7.63 0.46
C ALA A 67 1.66 -8.29 -0.79
N TYR A 68 1.68 -7.59 -1.92
CA TYR A 68 2.31 -8.09 -3.14
C TYR A 68 3.82 -8.23 -2.99
N GLY A 69 4.49 -7.26 -2.37
CA GLY A 69 5.91 -7.36 -2.04
C GLY A 69 6.22 -8.54 -1.12
N LEU A 70 5.39 -8.77 -0.09
CA LEU A 70 5.50 -9.92 0.81
C LEU A 70 5.29 -11.24 0.07
N TYR A 71 4.27 -11.33 -0.77
CA TYR A 71 3.99 -12.52 -1.60
C TYR A 71 5.19 -12.91 -2.46
N LEU A 72 5.81 -11.93 -3.13
CA LEU A 72 7.00 -12.16 -3.94
C LEU A 72 8.22 -12.54 -3.09
N TRP A 73 8.37 -11.94 -1.91
CA TRP A 73 9.44 -12.28 -0.98
C TRP A 73 9.32 -13.73 -0.49
N LEU A 74 8.13 -14.14 -0.06
CA LEU A 74 7.85 -15.51 0.38
C LEU A 74 8.05 -16.54 -0.73
N GLY A 75 7.70 -16.20 -1.98
CA GLY A 75 7.92 -17.06 -3.13
C GLY A 75 9.41 -17.29 -3.44
N ARG A 76 10.23 -16.24 -3.31
CA ARG A 76 11.68 -16.30 -3.60
C ARG A 76 12.49 -17.09 -2.57
N SER A 77 12.02 -17.17 -1.33
CA SER A 77 12.65 -17.97 -0.28
C SER A 77 12.62 -19.50 -0.53
N ARG A 78 11.87 -19.98 -1.53
CA ARG A 78 11.77 -21.42 -1.86
C ARG A 78 12.75 -21.87 -2.95
N GLU A 79 13.32 -20.95 -3.72
CA GLU A 79 14.24 -21.26 -4.82
C GLU A 79 15.70 -21.40 -4.36
N GLY A 80 16.08 -20.83 -3.21
CA GLY A 80 17.46 -20.83 -2.69
C GLY A 80 17.86 -22.06 -1.86
N SER A 81 17.07 -23.13 -1.86
CA SER A 81 17.32 -24.36 -1.11
C SER A 81 17.50 -25.61 -1.99
N GLN A 82 17.68 -25.42 -3.30
CA GLN A 82 18.20 -26.42 -4.24
C GLN A 82 19.56 -25.96 -4.76
#